data_AF-E3NX50-F1
#
_entry.id   AF-E3NX50-F1
#
_cell.length_a   1.000
_cell.length_b   1.000
_cell.length_c   1.000
_cell.angle_alpha   90.00
_cell.angle_beta   90.00
_cell.angle_gamma   90.00
#
_symmetry.space_group_name_H-M   'P 1'
#
loop_
_entity.id
_entity.type
_entity.pdbx_description
1 polymer ?
#
loop_
_entity_poly.entity_id
_entity_poly.type
_entity_poly.pdbx_seq_one_letter_code
_entity_poly.pdbx_strand_id
1 'polypeptide(L)'
;DEKKLLVDEESQEIDCSPERKLEDFIQPAAYLLLTVLIFITMFPTVLPAVIVRPLVTIGTGCLMLISDENLILSNSILTYIGDISYSLYLIHWPIYAYWKLTCEGDKLCKFWIEYLARINLFAALISSVILAIITFETFEKWYLKLSSTNIGVIVVILCFLNITAIKKDDIMDRIYLMGKNVTSLDDVTNEMTVDDAIRLNTRWSVNDMKNLYAPSCTYEVAKSPLGWCRHTVRCEAFYRSLNRESCRQNYTHFAERMENEKPDYAFNVLVPPQNTYFMARKRYAQLIKDCGKKCVLIDYVPEFYQEDTKTFRVFDKKGFSYFTTPSHLTPRGIEKIRHIWTDICRKL
;
A
#
# COMPACT_ATOMS: atom_id res chain seq x y z
N ASP A 1 40.07 -22.79 88.45
CA ASP A 1 40.99 -22.24 87.43
C ASP A 1 41.11 -23.13 86.21
N GLU A 2 40.06 -23.17 85.39
CA GLU A 2 40.03 -23.98 84.16
C GLU A 2 39.06 -23.37 83.16
N LYS A 3 39.26 -22.08 82.85
CA LYS A 3 38.47 -21.38 81.83
C LYS A 3 39.22 -20.20 81.19
N LYS A 4 40.52 -20.39 80.94
CA LYS A 4 41.38 -19.37 80.35
C LYS A 4 42.35 -19.92 79.29
N LEU A 5 41.96 -20.99 78.60
CA LEU A 5 42.83 -21.71 77.65
C LEU A 5 42.12 -22.11 76.33
N LEU A 6 41.00 -21.48 75.97
CA LEU A 6 40.26 -21.80 74.73
C LEU A 6 39.82 -20.55 73.95
N VAL A 7 40.59 -19.46 73.97
CA VAL A 7 40.24 -18.23 73.22
C VAL A 7 41.29 -17.82 72.17
N ASP A 8 42.45 -18.47 72.11
CA ASP A 8 43.56 -18.01 71.24
C ASP A 8 43.93 -18.99 70.11
N GLU A 9 42.97 -19.76 69.58
CA GLU A 9 43.26 -20.67 68.45
C GLU A 9 42.14 -20.73 67.39
N GLU A 10 41.53 -19.58 67.07
CA GLU A 10 40.66 -19.48 65.89
C GLU A 10 40.87 -18.13 65.16
N SER A 11 42.14 -17.77 64.98
CA SER A 11 42.55 -16.79 63.98
C SER A 11 43.36 -17.50 62.91
N GLN A 12 42.87 -17.47 61.67
CA GLN A 12 43.43 -18.03 60.42
C GLN A 12 42.89 -19.39 59.97
N GLU A 13 41.60 -19.44 59.62
CA GLU A 13 41.24 -20.13 58.37
C GLU A 13 41.09 -19.08 57.26
N ILE A 14 42.17 -18.93 56.50
CA ILE A 14 42.16 -18.28 55.19
C ILE A 14 41.48 -19.26 54.23
N ASP A 15 40.16 -19.18 54.12
CA ASP A 15 39.41 -19.81 53.03
C ASP A 15 39.65 -19.01 51.74
N CYS A 16 40.77 -19.31 51.06
CA CYS A 16 41.00 -18.92 49.68
C CYS A 16 40.23 -19.87 48.75
N SER A 17 38.92 -19.71 48.64
CA SER A 17 38.20 -20.21 47.47
C SER A 17 38.44 -19.27 46.28
N PRO A 18 39.00 -19.75 45.15
CA PRO A 18 39.18 -18.94 43.94
C PRO A 18 37.86 -18.47 43.32
N GLU A 19 36.73 -19.08 43.68
CA GLU A 19 35.39 -18.73 43.16
C GLU A 19 34.90 -17.38 43.73
N ARG A 20 35.09 -17.13 45.03
CA ARG A 20 34.62 -15.89 45.69
C ARG A 20 35.37 -14.64 45.21
N LYS A 21 36.67 -14.78 44.89
CA LYS A 21 37.48 -13.68 44.31
C LYS A 21 37.15 -13.38 42.84
N LEU A 22 36.64 -14.38 42.13
CA LEU A 22 36.26 -14.24 40.73
C LEU A 22 34.91 -13.50 40.62
N GLU A 23 33.95 -13.81 41.49
CA GLU A 23 32.66 -13.10 41.61
C GLU A 23 32.83 -11.61 41.95
N ASP A 24 33.70 -11.27 42.90
CA ASP A 24 34.02 -9.89 43.31
C ASP A 24 34.57 -9.02 42.15
N PHE A 25 35.16 -9.64 41.12
CA PHE A 25 35.70 -8.93 39.96
C PHE A 25 34.73 -8.91 38.76
N ILE A 26 33.96 -9.98 38.57
CA ILE A 26 33.02 -10.15 37.45
C ILE A 26 31.82 -9.20 37.58
N GLN A 27 31.31 -9.03 38.80
CA GLN A 27 30.13 -8.22 39.08
C GLN A 27 30.31 -6.73 38.76
N PRO A 28 31.38 -6.02 39.20
CA PRO A 28 31.62 -4.64 38.78
C PRO A 28 31.93 -4.49 37.29
N ALA A 29 32.54 -5.50 36.65
CA ALA A 29 32.78 -5.50 35.21
C ALA A 29 31.47 -5.55 34.40
N ALA A 30 30.48 -6.33 34.85
CA ALA A 30 29.15 -6.37 34.24
C ALA A 30 28.43 -5.01 34.31
N TYR A 31 28.51 -4.33 35.47
CA TYR A 31 27.93 -2.99 35.65
C TYR A 31 28.64 -1.92 34.82
N LEU A 32 29.96 -1.97 34.73
CA LEU A 32 30.75 -1.10 33.86
C LEU A 32 30.30 -1.28 32.40
N LEU A 33 30.18 -2.53 31.94
CA LEU A 33 29.80 -2.85 30.58
C LEU A 33 28.36 -2.41 30.26
N LEU A 34 27.41 -2.63 31.18
CA LEU A 34 26.04 -2.14 31.05
C LEU A 34 25.99 -0.61 30.96
N THR A 35 26.75 0.09 31.81
CA THR A 35 26.79 1.56 31.83
C THR A 35 27.36 2.12 30.52
N VAL A 36 28.40 1.47 29.98
CA VAL A 36 28.98 1.82 28.67
C VAL A 36 27.96 1.62 27.55
N LEU A 37 27.23 0.51 27.54
CA LEU A 37 26.19 0.25 26.53
C LEU A 37 25.07 1.29 26.58
N ILE A 38 24.57 1.61 27.78
CA ILE A 38 23.55 2.66 27.98
C ILE A 38 24.07 4.01 27.48
N PHE A 39 25.31 4.37 27.84
CA PHE A 39 25.91 5.63 27.43
C PHE A 39 26.03 5.76 25.90
N ILE A 40 26.45 4.68 25.22
CA ILE A 40 26.52 4.63 23.75
C ILE A 40 25.14 4.84 23.13
N THR A 41 24.09 4.23 23.68
CA THR A 41 22.71 4.35 23.15
C THR A 41 22.08 5.73 23.40
N MET A 42 22.45 6.40 24.48
CA MET A 42 21.96 7.74 24.82
C MET A 42 22.76 8.86 24.13
N PHE A 43 23.85 8.50 23.43
CA PHE A 43 24.70 9.48 22.78
C PHE A 43 23.98 10.09 21.56
N PRO A 44 23.79 11.41 21.50
CA PRO A 44 22.94 12.06 20.50
C PRO A 44 23.58 12.19 19.10
N THR A 45 24.71 11.53 18.84
CA THR A 45 25.40 11.59 17.55
C THR A 45 25.32 10.25 16.82
N VAL A 46 25.15 10.33 15.49
CA VAL A 46 25.01 9.16 14.63
C VAL A 46 26.39 8.52 14.44
N LEU A 47 26.67 7.49 15.24
CA LEU A 47 27.88 6.69 15.08
C LEU A 47 27.77 5.75 13.86
N PRO A 48 28.88 5.39 13.20
CA PRO A 48 28.85 4.50 12.03
C PRO A 48 28.29 3.12 12.36
N ALA A 49 27.25 2.70 11.63
CA ALA A 49 26.56 1.42 11.85
C ALA A 49 27.48 0.19 11.74
N VAL A 50 28.57 0.29 10.99
CA VAL A 50 29.58 -0.76 10.80
C VAL A 50 30.30 -1.10 12.10
N ILE A 51 30.50 -0.12 12.99
CA ILE A 51 31.21 -0.28 14.25
C ILE A 51 30.23 -0.54 15.39
N VAL A 52 29.12 0.21 15.42
CA VAL A 52 28.16 0.14 16.53
C VAL A 52 27.47 -1.22 16.59
N ARG A 53 27.09 -1.82 15.45
CA ARG A 53 26.34 -3.08 15.45
C ARG A 53 27.18 -4.24 16.04
N PRO A 54 28.41 -4.53 15.57
CA PRO A 54 29.23 -5.56 16.20
C PRO A 54 29.52 -5.26 17.67
N LEU A 55 29.82 -4.00 18.01
CA LEU A 55 30.14 -3.61 19.39
C LEU A 55 28.97 -3.86 20.34
N VAL A 56 27.76 -3.43 19.98
CA VAL A 56 26.56 -3.64 20.80
C VAL A 56 26.21 -5.13 20.84
N THR A 57 26.26 -5.85 19.72
CA THR A 57 25.93 -7.29 19.71
C THR A 57 26.92 -8.12 20.54
N ILE A 58 28.23 -7.89 20.39
CA ILE A 58 29.25 -8.59 21.18
C ILE A 58 29.15 -8.18 22.65
N GLY A 59 28.97 -6.88 22.93
CA GLY A 59 28.78 -6.37 24.28
C GLY A 59 27.58 -7.00 24.97
N THR A 60 26.41 -7.02 24.32
CA THR A 60 25.21 -7.68 24.86
C THR A 60 25.43 -9.18 25.03
N GLY A 61 26.10 -9.87 24.10
CA GLY A 61 26.42 -11.30 24.24
C GLY A 61 27.34 -11.59 25.42
N CYS A 62 28.40 -10.80 25.60
CA CYS A 62 29.29 -10.90 26.78
C CYS A 62 28.53 -10.61 28.07
N LEU A 63 27.64 -9.61 28.06
CA LEU A 63 26.80 -9.27 29.21
C LEU A 63 25.90 -10.46 29.61
N MET A 64 25.27 -11.13 28.64
CA MET A 64 24.42 -12.30 28.89
C MET A 64 25.20 -13.47 29.51
N LEU A 65 26.46 -13.69 29.11
CA LEU A 65 27.31 -14.75 29.66
C LEU A 65 27.81 -14.45 31.08
N ILE A 66 28.02 -13.17 31.40
CA ILE A 66 28.54 -12.69 32.70
C ILE A 66 27.38 -12.48 33.71
N SER A 67 26.14 -12.50 33.22
CA SER A 67 24.92 -12.15 33.97
C SER A 67 24.44 -13.23 34.96
N ASP A 68 24.98 -14.45 34.94
CA ASP A 68 24.27 -15.66 35.42
C ASP A 68 23.91 -15.66 36.93
N GLU A 69 24.42 -14.72 37.74
CA GLU A 69 24.03 -14.57 39.16
C GLU A 69 23.83 -13.11 39.64
N ASN A 70 23.64 -12.16 38.72
CA ASN A 70 23.56 -10.74 39.09
C ASN A 70 22.15 -10.29 39.52
N LEU A 71 21.99 -9.85 40.78
CA LEU A 71 20.71 -9.39 41.36
C LEU A 71 20.01 -8.26 40.58
N ILE A 72 20.75 -7.36 39.92
CA ILE A 72 20.19 -6.23 39.15
C ILE A 72 19.79 -6.65 37.74
N LEU A 73 20.57 -7.53 37.08
CA LEU A 73 20.24 -8.02 35.73
C LEU A 73 19.17 -9.13 35.76
N SER A 74 19.16 -9.96 36.80
CA SER A 74 18.18 -11.02 37.03
C SER A 74 16.84 -10.50 37.61
N ASN A 75 16.63 -9.18 37.63
CA ASN A 75 15.36 -8.63 38.08
C ASN A 75 14.20 -9.13 37.19
N SER A 76 13.10 -9.54 37.81
CA SER A 76 11.92 -10.07 37.11
C SER A 76 11.31 -9.09 36.10
N ILE A 77 11.43 -7.79 36.34
CA ILE A 77 10.94 -6.75 35.42
C ILE A 77 11.85 -6.64 34.19
N LEU A 78 13.17 -6.65 34.40
CA LEU A 78 14.12 -6.49 33.30
C LEU A 78 14.15 -7.71 32.38
N THR A 79 14.06 -8.91 32.98
CA THR A 79 13.90 -10.16 32.24
C THR A 79 12.60 -10.18 31.44
N TYR A 80 11.48 -9.74 32.02
CA TYR A 80 10.21 -9.63 31.29
C TYR A 80 10.25 -8.65 30.11
N ILE A 81 10.91 -7.49 30.26
CA ILE A 81 11.12 -6.55 29.15
C ILE A 81 11.98 -7.21 28.05
N GLY A 82 12.99 -7.99 28.45
CA GLY A 82 13.79 -8.81 27.54
C GLY A 82 12.95 -9.82 26.76
N ASP A 83 12.05 -10.54 27.43
CA ASP A 83 11.21 -11.55 26.81
C ASP A 83 10.24 -10.96 25.77
N ILE A 84 9.68 -9.77 26.02
CA ILE A 84 8.77 -9.08 25.08
C ILE A 84 9.54 -8.41 23.91
N SER A 85 10.85 -8.22 24.05
CA SER A 85 11.64 -7.40 23.12
C SER A 85 11.56 -7.87 21.66
N TYR A 86 11.47 -9.18 21.43
CA TYR A 86 11.33 -9.75 20.09
C TYR A 86 9.98 -9.38 19.45
N SER A 87 8.88 -9.62 20.16
CA SER A 87 7.53 -9.22 19.72
C SER A 87 7.45 -7.70 19.47
N LEU A 88 8.03 -6.89 20.37
CA LEU A 88 8.08 -5.42 20.20
C LEU A 88 8.87 -5.01 18.96
N TYR A 89 10.01 -5.64 18.69
CA TYR A 89 10.82 -5.39 17.51
C TYR A 89 10.04 -5.61 16.20
N LEU A 90 9.26 -6.68 16.11
CA LEU A 90 8.44 -6.96 14.91
C LEU A 90 7.27 -5.99 14.74
N ILE A 91 6.66 -5.54 15.84
CA ILE A 91 5.39 -4.79 15.83
C ILE A 91 5.60 -3.27 15.73
N HIS A 92 6.61 -2.71 16.39
CA HIS A 92 6.78 -1.26 16.46
C HIS A 92 7.03 -0.63 15.09
N TRP A 93 7.75 -1.32 14.19
CA TRP A 93 8.12 -0.76 12.90
C TRP A 93 6.94 -0.62 11.92
N PRO A 94 6.08 -1.64 11.71
CA PRO A 94 4.84 -1.49 10.96
C PRO A 94 3.91 -0.40 11.51
N ILE A 95 3.79 -0.29 12.83
CA ILE A 95 2.97 0.76 13.47
C ILE A 95 3.55 2.15 13.20
N TYR A 96 4.87 2.30 13.33
CA TYR A 96 5.55 3.55 13.01
C TYR A 96 5.41 3.92 11.53
N ALA A 97 5.56 2.96 10.62
CA ALA A 97 5.36 3.18 9.19
C ALA A 97 3.91 3.58 8.87
N TYR A 98 2.93 2.94 9.50
CA TYR A 98 1.52 3.29 9.37
C TYR A 98 1.24 4.72 9.85
N TRP A 99 1.77 5.09 11.03
CA TRP A 99 1.68 6.45 11.56
C TRP A 99 2.29 7.46 10.58
N LYS A 100 3.51 7.18 10.10
CA LYS A 100 4.22 8.06 9.17
C LYS A 100 3.45 8.29 7.87
N LEU A 101 2.93 7.21 7.27
CA LEU A 101 2.17 7.28 6.02
C LEU A 101 0.84 8.01 6.18
N THR A 102 0.15 7.79 7.29
CA THR A 102 -1.14 8.44 7.57
C THR A 102 -0.97 9.94 7.85
N CYS A 103 0.12 10.34 8.51
CA CYS A 103 0.41 11.74 8.82
C CYS A 103 1.04 12.53 7.66
N GLU A 104 1.79 11.89 6.76
CA GLU A 104 2.40 12.58 5.60
C GLU A 104 1.40 12.87 4.46
N GLY A 105 0.28 12.14 4.39
CA GLY A 105 -0.72 12.25 3.31
C GLY A 105 -1.57 13.51 3.31
N ASP A 106 -1.80 14.14 4.47
CA ASP A 106 -2.67 15.31 4.59
C ASP A 106 -1.86 16.61 4.78
N LYS A 107 -1.88 17.48 3.76
CA LYS A 107 -1.35 18.86 3.86
C LYS A 107 -1.99 19.65 5.01
N LEU A 108 -3.21 19.29 5.43
CA LEU A 108 -3.91 19.87 6.57
C LEU A 108 -3.29 19.46 7.92
N CYS A 109 -2.79 18.22 8.03
CA CYS A 109 -2.10 17.70 9.24
C CYS A 109 -0.80 18.47 9.50
N LYS A 110 -0.12 18.89 8.42
CA LYS A 110 1.13 19.64 8.46
C LYS A 110 1.00 21.07 9.03
N PHE A 111 -0.17 21.69 8.88
CA PHE A 111 -0.42 23.07 9.34
C PHE A 111 -1.03 23.14 10.74
N TRP A 112 -1.85 22.16 11.13
CA TRP A 112 -2.59 22.28 12.38
C TRP A 112 -1.81 21.86 13.63
N ILE A 113 -0.97 20.80 13.70
CA ILE A 113 -0.47 20.45 15.05
C ILE A 113 0.86 19.67 15.12
N GLU A 114 1.99 20.37 15.29
CA GLU A 114 3.23 19.75 15.81
C GLU A 114 3.00 19.05 17.16
N TYR A 115 2.13 19.61 18.00
CA TYR A 115 1.75 19.05 19.30
C TYR A 115 0.89 17.76 19.19
N LEU A 116 -0.07 17.67 18.26
CA LEU A 116 -0.89 16.47 18.06
C LEU A 116 -0.11 15.39 17.31
N ALA A 117 0.82 15.77 16.43
CA ALA A 117 1.74 14.81 15.81
C ALA A 117 2.61 14.11 16.88
N ARG A 118 3.09 14.86 17.89
CA ARG A 118 3.80 14.29 19.05
C ARG A 118 2.89 13.38 19.87
N ILE A 119 1.65 13.80 20.17
CA ILE A 119 0.68 12.96 20.90
C ILE A 119 0.37 11.67 20.13
N ASN A 120 0.19 11.73 18.81
CA ASN A 120 -0.06 10.56 17.98
C ASN A 120 1.15 9.62 17.91
N LEU A 121 2.38 10.15 17.93
CA LEU A 121 3.58 9.34 18.03
C LEU A 121 3.67 8.62 19.38
N PHE A 122 3.38 9.32 20.50
CA PHE A 122 3.32 8.69 21.82
C PHE A 122 2.22 7.62 21.88
N ALA A 123 1.05 7.89 21.30
CA ALA A 123 -0.04 6.92 21.21
C ALA A 123 0.36 5.69 20.36
N ALA A 124 1.07 5.89 19.25
CA ALA A 124 1.59 4.80 18.42
C ALA A 124 2.66 3.97 19.15
N LEU A 125 3.51 4.62 19.96
CA LEU A 125 4.50 3.92 20.79
C LEU A 125 3.79 3.08 21.87
N ILE A 126 2.84 3.67 22.60
CA ILE A 126 2.06 2.96 23.61
C ILE A 126 1.29 1.79 22.98
N SER A 127 0.65 1.99 21.83
CA SER A 127 -0.07 0.93 21.14
C SER A 127 0.86 -0.20 20.69
N SER A 128 2.08 0.11 20.26
CA SER A 128 3.08 -0.92 19.92
C SER A 128 3.50 -1.75 21.13
N VAL A 129 3.68 -1.14 22.30
CA VAL A 129 4.03 -1.85 23.54
C VAL A 129 2.88 -2.72 24.01
N ILE A 130 1.65 -2.20 24.01
CA ILE A 130 0.45 -2.97 24.38
C ILE A 130 0.29 -4.17 23.45
N LEU A 131 0.41 -3.97 22.14
CA LEU A 131 0.25 -5.05 21.16
C LEU A 131 1.38 -6.08 21.27
N ALA A 132 2.60 -5.66 21.59
CA ALA A 132 3.71 -6.57 21.87
C ALA A 132 3.46 -7.43 23.10
N ILE A 133 2.96 -6.86 24.21
CA ILE A 133 2.59 -7.61 25.42
C ILE A 133 1.49 -8.63 25.10
N ILE A 134 0.43 -8.21 24.39
CA ILE A 134 -0.65 -9.12 24.00
C ILE A 134 -0.12 -10.26 23.14
N THR A 135 0.71 -9.95 22.13
CA THR A 135 1.27 -10.95 21.22
C THR A 135 2.19 -11.92 21.95
N PHE A 136 3.01 -11.42 22.86
CA PHE A 136 3.90 -12.24 23.69
C PHE A 136 3.13 -13.20 24.59
N GLU A 137 2.17 -12.68 25.37
CA GLU A 137 1.39 -13.47 26.33
C GLU A 137 0.47 -14.50 25.66
N THR A 138 -0.11 -14.16 24.50
CA THR A 138 -1.09 -15.01 23.83
C THR A 138 -0.49 -15.91 22.77
N PHE A 139 0.33 -15.37 21.87
CA PHE A 139 0.85 -16.09 20.71
C PHE A 139 2.23 -16.65 20.97
N GLU A 140 3.17 -15.85 21.49
CA GLU A 140 4.56 -16.28 21.63
C GLU A 140 4.71 -17.46 22.62
N LYS A 141 4.18 -17.30 23.84
CA LYS A 141 4.19 -18.36 24.86
C LYS A 141 3.42 -19.61 24.46
N TRP A 142 2.42 -19.47 23.59
CA TRP A 142 1.63 -20.60 23.09
C TRP A 142 2.34 -21.32 21.94
N TYR A 143 2.90 -20.60 20.96
CA TYR A 143 3.51 -21.23 19.80
C TYR A 143 4.77 -22.02 20.16
N LEU A 144 5.55 -21.54 21.14
CA LEU A 144 6.77 -22.22 21.62
C LEU A 144 6.48 -23.60 22.24
N LYS A 145 5.23 -23.88 22.62
CA LYS A 145 4.81 -25.19 23.20
C LYS A 145 4.32 -26.17 22.14
N LEU A 146 4.20 -25.77 20.87
CA LEU A 146 3.65 -26.60 19.81
C LEU A 146 4.71 -27.52 19.20
N SER A 147 4.24 -28.65 18.65
CA SER A 147 5.08 -29.53 17.83
C SER A 147 5.41 -28.89 16.47
N SER A 148 6.50 -29.33 15.85
CA SER A 148 6.95 -28.86 14.53
C SER A 148 5.88 -29.00 13.45
N THR A 149 5.07 -30.08 13.48
CA THR A 149 3.95 -30.28 12.55
C THR A 149 2.87 -29.22 12.72
N ASN A 150 2.50 -28.90 13.96
CA ASN A 150 1.47 -27.88 14.25
C ASN A 150 1.93 -26.49 13.83
N ILE A 151 3.21 -26.17 14.05
CA ILE A 151 3.82 -24.92 13.58
C ILE A 151 3.73 -24.83 12.05
N GLY A 152 4.07 -25.90 11.34
CA GLY A 152 3.96 -25.96 9.88
C GLY A 152 2.54 -25.66 9.37
N VAL A 153 1.52 -26.23 10.01
CA VAL A 153 0.11 -25.98 9.67
C VAL A 153 -0.26 -24.50 9.89
N ILE A 154 0.15 -23.92 11.02
CA ILE A 154 -0.11 -22.50 11.32
C ILE A 154 0.54 -21.59 10.29
N VAL A 155 1.79 -21.87 9.89
CA VAL A 155 2.48 -21.08 8.86
C VAL A 155 1.71 -21.11 7.54
N VAL A 156 1.24 -22.28 7.10
CA VAL A 156 0.45 -22.40 5.86
C VAL A 156 -0.86 -21.60 5.95
N ILE A 157 -1.57 -21.68 7.09
CA ILE A 157 -2.80 -20.91 7.32
C ILE A 157 -2.52 -19.41 7.30
N LEU A 158 -1.49 -18.95 8.02
CA LEU A 158 -1.11 -17.54 8.05
C LEU A 158 -0.66 -17.03 6.68
N CYS A 159 0.08 -17.83 5.90
CA CYS A 159 0.44 -17.49 4.53
C CYS A 159 -0.81 -17.33 3.64
N PHE A 160 -1.78 -18.24 3.74
CA PHE A 160 -3.03 -18.14 3.00
C PHE A 160 -3.82 -16.89 3.39
N LEU A 161 -3.98 -16.63 4.70
CA LEU A 161 -4.65 -15.44 5.21
C LEU A 161 -3.97 -14.16 4.70
N ASN A 162 -2.64 -14.09 4.71
CA ASN A 162 -1.89 -12.96 4.14
C ASN A 162 -2.19 -12.77 2.65
N ILE A 163 -2.19 -13.84 1.85
CA ILE A 163 -2.53 -13.76 0.42
C ILE A 163 -3.95 -13.24 0.22
N THR A 164 -4.91 -13.71 1.02
CA THR A 164 -6.31 -13.25 0.93
C THR A 164 -6.46 -11.79 1.36
N ALA A 165 -5.72 -11.33 2.37
CA ALA A 165 -5.71 -9.94 2.81
C ALA A 165 -5.11 -9.02 1.74
N ILE A 166 -3.99 -9.43 1.12
CA ILE A 166 -3.33 -8.67 0.03
C ILE A 166 -4.24 -8.58 -1.19
N LYS A 167 -4.97 -9.65 -1.54
CA LYS A 167 -5.85 -9.70 -2.71
C LYS A 167 -7.32 -9.39 -2.39
N LYS A 168 -7.62 -8.86 -1.20
CA LYS A 168 -8.98 -8.63 -0.73
C LYS A 168 -9.81 -7.82 -1.74
N ASP A 169 -9.25 -6.72 -2.24
CA ASP A 169 -9.97 -5.82 -3.14
C ASP A 169 -10.28 -6.51 -4.48
N ASP A 170 -9.33 -7.26 -5.06
CA ASP A 170 -9.56 -8.01 -6.30
C ASP A 170 -10.61 -9.12 -6.14
N ILE A 171 -10.65 -9.75 -4.96
CA ILE A 171 -11.64 -10.79 -4.63
C ILE A 171 -13.02 -10.14 -4.46
N MET A 172 -13.10 -9.05 -3.72
CA MET A 172 -14.33 -8.26 -3.52
C MET A 172 -14.88 -7.78 -4.85
N ASP A 173 -14.02 -7.25 -5.73
CA ASP A 173 -14.38 -6.77 -7.06
C ASP A 173 -14.92 -7.90 -7.95
N ARG A 174 -14.31 -9.08 -7.93
CA ARG A 174 -14.83 -10.25 -8.66
C ARG A 174 -16.19 -10.71 -8.14
N ILE A 175 -16.37 -10.78 -6.82
CA ILE A 175 -17.66 -11.13 -6.21
C ILE A 175 -18.73 -10.10 -6.59
N TYR A 176 -18.37 -8.81 -6.54
CA TYR A 176 -19.23 -7.71 -6.93
C TYR A 176 -19.69 -7.81 -8.40
N LEU A 177 -18.77 -8.11 -9.31
CA LEU A 177 -19.05 -8.24 -10.74
C LEU A 177 -19.86 -9.51 -11.08
N MET A 178 -19.73 -10.58 -10.30
CA MET A 178 -20.45 -11.84 -10.53
C MET A 178 -21.94 -11.76 -10.22
N GLY A 179 -22.35 -10.82 -9.34
CA GLY A 179 -23.72 -10.71 -8.85
C GLY A 179 -24.62 -9.69 -9.58
N LYS A 180 -24.11 -8.89 -10.52
CA LYS A 180 -24.85 -7.72 -11.04
C LYS A 180 -25.13 -7.78 -12.54
N ASN A 181 -26.39 -7.51 -12.90
CA ASN A 181 -26.81 -7.25 -14.27
C ASN A 181 -26.53 -5.77 -14.57
N VAL A 182 -25.34 -5.47 -15.10
CA VAL A 182 -24.79 -4.11 -15.14
C VAL A 182 -25.47 -3.27 -16.23
N THR A 183 -26.28 -2.28 -15.85
CA THR A 183 -26.93 -1.32 -16.77
C THR A 183 -26.11 -0.04 -16.97
N SER A 184 -25.23 0.30 -16.02
CA SER A 184 -24.29 1.45 -16.05
C SER A 184 -22.89 1.02 -15.59
N LEU A 185 -21.81 1.49 -16.22
CA LEU A 185 -20.43 1.14 -15.83
C LEU A 185 -19.94 1.89 -14.59
N ASP A 186 -20.45 3.09 -14.39
CA ASP A 186 -20.01 3.95 -13.31
C ASP A 186 -20.63 3.57 -11.97
N ASP A 187 -21.73 2.81 -12.00
CA ASP A 187 -22.50 2.36 -10.85
C ASP A 187 -22.93 3.51 -9.92
N VAL A 188 -23.00 4.73 -10.46
CA VAL A 188 -23.34 5.94 -9.72
C VAL A 188 -24.86 5.99 -9.55
N THR A 189 -25.33 6.01 -8.31
CA THR A 189 -26.76 6.14 -7.99
C THR A 189 -27.12 7.56 -7.59
N ASN A 190 -28.43 7.84 -7.54
CA ASN A 190 -28.90 9.18 -7.21
C ASN A 190 -28.67 9.55 -5.72
N GLU A 191 -28.55 8.56 -4.84
CA GLU A 191 -28.47 8.71 -3.38
C GLU A 191 -27.02 8.81 -2.83
N MET A 192 -26.01 8.89 -3.69
CA MET A 192 -24.60 8.95 -3.27
C MET A 192 -24.18 10.34 -2.74
N THR A 193 -23.33 10.34 -1.73
CA THR A 193 -22.76 11.53 -1.07
C THR A 193 -21.43 11.98 -1.71
N VAL A 194 -20.90 13.12 -1.27
CA VAL A 194 -19.57 13.61 -1.70
C VAL A 194 -18.46 12.65 -1.27
N ASP A 195 -18.57 12.03 -0.10
CA ASP A 195 -17.59 11.04 0.38
C ASP A 195 -17.59 9.78 -0.49
N ASP A 196 -18.76 9.36 -0.97
CA ASP A 196 -18.88 8.27 -1.95
C ASP A 196 -18.20 8.63 -3.27
N ALA A 197 -18.30 9.89 -3.71
CA ALA A 197 -17.62 10.39 -4.89
C ALA A 197 -16.10 10.39 -4.73
N ILE A 198 -15.58 10.82 -3.57
CA ILE A 198 -14.14 10.76 -3.26
C ILE A 198 -13.66 9.30 -3.29
N ARG A 199 -14.41 8.39 -2.66
CA ARG A 199 -14.09 6.95 -2.64
C ARG A 199 -14.06 6.35 -4.04
N LEU A 200 -15.06 6.65 -4.88
CA LEU A 200 -15.14 6.12 -6.25
C LEU A 200 -14.08 6.72 -7.17
N ASN A 201 -13.82 8.03 -7.09
CA ASN A 201 -12.74 8.68 -7.85
C ASN A 201 -11.37 8.08 -7.52
N THR A 202 -11.12 7.82 -6.24
CA THR A 202 -9.90 7.16 -5.77
C THR A 202 -9.82 5.75 -6.32
N ARG A 203 -10.90 4.96 -6.21
CA ARG A 203 -10.95 3.59 -6.74
C ARG A 203 -10.71 3.52 -8.24
N TRP A 204 -11.29 4.43 -9.03
CA TRP A 204 -11.09 4.48 -10.48
C TRP A 204 -9.65 4.84 -10.84
N SER A 205 -9.03 5.74 -10.08
CA SER A 205 -7.64 6.15 -10.31
C SER A 205 -6.62 5.08 -9.89
N VAL A 206 -6.85 4.38 -8.78
CA VAL A 206 -6.02 3.25 -8.34
C VAL A 206 -6.11 2.08 -9.34
N ASN A 207 -7.31 1.83 -9.87
CA ASN A 207 -7.54 0.77 -10.84
C ASN A 207 -7.46 1.24 -12.30
N ASP A 208 -6.87 2.41 -12.57
CA ASP A 208 -6.81 3.02 -13.90
C ASP A 208 -6.31 2.03 -14.97
N MET A 209 -5.14 1.43 -14.75
CA MET A 209 -4.58 0.42 -15.66
C MET A 209 -5.45 -0.82 -15.84
N LYS A 210 -6.19 -1.25 -14.80
CA LYS A 210 -7.10 -2.39 -14.91
C LYS A 210 -8.34 -2.02 -15.73
N ASN A 211 -8.82 -0.79 -15.59
CA ASN A 211 -10.01 -0.26 -16.28
C ASN A 211 -9.75 0.04 -17.76
N LEU A 212 -8.49 0.17 -18.19
CA LEU A 212 -8.13 0.33 -19.60
C LEU A 212 -8.26 -0.95 -20.43
N TYR A 213 -8.40 -2.12 -19.79
CA TYR A 213 -8.60 -3.37 -20.51
C TYR A 213 -10.00 -3.45 -21.10
N ALA A 214 -10.07 -3.52 -22.43
CA ALA A 214 -11.30 -3.77 -23.15
C ALA A 214 -11.64 -5.28 -23.09
N PRO A 215 -12.83 -5.67 -22.59
CA PRO A 215 -13.19 -7.07 -22.40
C PRO A 215 -13.19 -7.92 -23.67
N SER A 216 -13.45 -7.33 -24.83
CA SER A 216 -13.41 -8.06 -26.09
C SER A 216 -12.02 -8.11 -26.74
N CYS A 217 -11.03 -7.40 -26.19
CA CYS A 217 -9.74 -7.27 -26.85
C CYS A 217 -8.75 -8.39 -26.46
N THR A 218 -8.14 -8.96 -27.49
CA THR A 218 -7.00 -9.88 -27.36
C THR A 218 -5.71 -9.08 -27.50
N TYR A 219 -5.04 -8.83 -26.38
CA TYR A 219 -3.83 -8.03 -26.33
C TYR A 219 -2.61 -8.83 -26.79
N GLU A 220 -1.77 -8.22 -27.63
CA GLU A 220 -0.54 -8.88 -28.13
C GLU A 220 0.50 -9.03 -27.01
N VAL A 221 0.59 -8.04 -26.12
CA VAL A 221 1.42 -8.10 -24.93
C VAL A 221 0.54 -8.50 -23.74
N ALA A 222 0.70 -9.75 -23.30
CA ALA A 222 0.09 -10.21 -22.06
C ALA A 222 0.58 -9.31 -20.92
N LYS A 223 -0.33 -8.54 -20.29
CA LYS A 223 -0.16 -7.65 -19.12
C LYS A 223 -0.03 -6.15 -19.37
N SER A 224 -0.21 -5.62 -20.59
CA SER A 224 -0.34 -4.17 -20.79
C SER A 224 -1.59 -3.79 -21.59
N PRO A 225 -2.43 -2.86 -21.10
CA PRO A 225 -3.54 -2.31 -21.86
C PRO A 225 -3.10 -1.25 -22.89
N LEU A 226 -1.83 -0.81 -22.84
CA LEU A 226 -1.29 0.26 -23.68
C LEU A 226 -0.69 -0.23 -25.01
N GLY A 227 -0.63 -1.54 -25.20
CA GLY A 227 -0.13 -2.16 -26.43
C GLY A 227 -1.21 -2.32 -27.49
N TRP A 228 -0.81 -2.82 -28.67
CA TRP A 228 -1.78 -3.19 -29.71
C TRP A 228 -2.66 -4.35 -29.23
N CYS A 229 -3.93 -4.30 -29.60
CA CYS A 229 -4.89 -5.32 -29.24
C CYS A 229 -5.88 -5.55 -30.39
N ARG A 230 -6.33 -6.80 -30.55
CA ARG A 230 -7.31 -7.20 -31.57
C ARG A 230 -8.65 -7.49 -30.92
N HIS A 231 -9.66 -6.68 -31.21
CA HIS A 231 -11.01 -6.89 -30.70
C HIS A 231 -11.68 -8.10 -31.35
N THR A 232 -12.35 -8.90 -30.53
CA THR A 232 -13.16 -10.07 -30.96
C THR A 232 -14.59 -9.67 -31.31
N VAL A 233 -15.03 -8.48 -30.90
CA VAL A 233 -16.30 -7.88 -31.29
C VAL A 233 -16.05 -6.61 -32.09
N ARG A 234 -16.99 -6.31 -32.98
CA ARG A 234 -16.79 -5.37 -34.06
C ARG A 234 -17.07 -3.91 -33.65
N CYS A 235 -18.07 -3.63 -32.82
CA CYS A 235 -18.30 -2.28 -32.27
C CYS A 235 -17.84 -2.15 -30.81
N GLU A 236 -16.54 -2.27 -30.53
CA GLU A 236 -15.99 -1.85 -29.25
C GLU A 236 -15.03 -0.69 -29.49
N ALA A 237 -15.53 0.53 -29.29
CA ALA A 237 -14.62 1.63 -29.05
C ALA A 237 -14.23 1.70 -27.58
N PHE A 238 -15.17 1.46 -26.67
CA PHE A 238 -14.90 1.32 -25.23
C PHE A 238 -15.95 0.48 -24.46
N TYR A 239 -16.98 -0.14 -25.07
CA TYR A 239 -18.06 -0.84 -24.34
C TYR A 239 -18.76 -2.02 -25.04
N ARG A 240 -19.28 -2.94 -24.21
CA ARG A 240 -20.15 -4.09 -24.50
C ARG A 240 -21.58 -3.66 -24.87
N SER A 241 -21.95 -3.68 -26.15
CA SER A 241 -23.33 -3.47 -26.62
C SER A 241 -24.19 -4.74 -26.48
N LEU A 242 -25.41 -4.61 -25.96
CA LEU A 242 -26.37 -5.70 -25.75
C LEU A 242 -27.21 -6.06 -26.99
N ASN A 243 -27.15 -5.28 -28.07
CA ASN A 243 -27.91 -5.56 -29.30
C ASN A 243 -26.98 -6.14 -30.39
N ARG A 244 -26.70 -7.44 -30.28
CA ARG A 244 -25.69 -8.16 -31.09
C ARG A 244 -26.03 -8.23 -32.58
N GLU A 245 -27.29 -8.38 -32.96
CA GLU A 245 -27.67 -8.58 -34.37
C GLU A 245 -27.67 -7.27 -35.17
N SER A 246 -28.22 -6.19 -34.61
CA SER A 246 -28.19 -4.86 -35.24
C SER A 246 -26.76 -4.29 -35.33
N CYS A 247 -25.92 -4.47 -34.29
CA CYS A 247 -24.50 -4.08 -34.35
C CYS A 247 -23.69 -4.90 -35.37
N ARG A 248 -24.05 -6.17 -35.61
CA ARG A 248 -23.34 -7.04 -36.56
C ARG A 248 -23.57 -6.58 -38.01
N GLN A 249 -24.77 -6.12 -38.35
CA GLN A 249 -25.12 -5.66 -39.70
C GLN A 249 -24.45 -4.32 -40.03
N ASN A 250 -24.52 -3.34 -39.13
CA ASN A 250 -23.87 -2.02 -39.30
C ASN A 250 -22.35 -2.12 -39.43
N TYR A 251 -21.71 -3.06 -38.73
CA TYR A 251 -20.27 -3.26 -38.91
C TYR A 251 -19.90 -4.09 -40.13
N THR A 252 -20.82 -4.87 -40.72
CA THR A 252 -20.53 -5.50 -42.01
C THR A 252 -20.34 -4.41 -43.06
N HIS A 253 -21.14 -3.36 -42.97
CA HIS A 253 -20.99 -2.15 -43.78
C HIS A 253 -19.73 -1.34 -43.43
N PHE A 254 -19.40 -1.14 -42.16
CA PHE A 254 -18.15 -0.46 -41.77
C PHE A 254 -16.90 -1.26 -42.17
N ALA A 255 -16.89 -2.59 -41.98
CA ALA A 255 -15.79 -3.45 -42.42
C ALA A 255 -15.67 -3.48 -43.95
N GLU A 256 -16.80 -3.57 -44.68
CA GLU A 256 -16.82 -3.41 -46.14
C GLU A 256 -16.28 -2.04 -46.55
N ARG A 257 -16.63 -0.95 -45.84
CA ARG A 257 -16.07 0.38 -46.13
C ARG A 257 -14.60 0.49 -45.78
N MET A 258 -14.13 -0.07 -44.67
CA MET A 258 -12.70 -0.11 -44.33
C MET A 258 -11.90 -0.91 -45.37
N GLU A 259 -12.47 -2.02 -45.88
CA GLU A 259 -11.85 -2.90 -46.86
C GLU A 259 -11.91 -2.33 -48.30
N ASN A 260 -13.02 -1.70 -48.67
CA ASN A 260 -13.23 -1.07 -49.98
C ASN A 260 -12.60 0.33 -50.08
N GLU A 261 -12.70 1.16 -49.04
CA GLU A 261 -12.25 2.55 -49.08
C GLU A 261 -10.82 2.74 -48.61
N LYS A 262 -10.26 1.76 -47.89
CA LYS A 262 -8.91 1.73 -47.31
C LYS A 262 -8.53 3.07 -46.65
N PRO A 263 -9.28 3.54 -45.64
CA PRO A 263 -8.93 4.79 -44.98
C PRO A 263 -7.62 4.63 -44.20
N ASP A 264 -6.73 5.60 -44.34
CA ASP A 264 -5.39 5.52 -43.75
C ASP A 264 -5.41 5.63 -42.22
N TYR A 265 -6.37 6.33 -41.61
CA TYR A 265 -6.44 6.56 -40.15
C TYR A 265 -7.85 6.85 -39.61
N ALA A 266 -8.16 6.34 -38.40
CA ALA A 266 -9.28 6.77 -37.57
C ALA A 266 -8.74 7.48 -36.32
N PHE A 267 -9.12 8.74 -36.10
CA PHE A 267 -8.51 9.59 -35.07
C PHE A 267 -9.41 9.75 -33.83
N ASN A 268 -8.94 9.23 -32.70
CA ASN A 268 -9.57 9.42 -31.39
C ASN A 268 -8.85 10.59 -30.68
N VAL A 269 -9.56 11.70 -30.44
CA VAL A 269 -8.98 12.85 -29.73
C VAL A 269 -9.30 12.71 -28.24
N LEU A 270 -8.37 12.13 -27.47
CA LEU A 270 -8.44 12.13 -26.01
C LEU A 270 -8.00 13.50 -25.46
N VAL A 271 -8.75 14.00 -24.48
CA VAL A 271 -8.63 15.35 -23.92
C VAL A 271 -8.00 15.27 -22.51
N PRO A 272 -6.78 15.80 -22.32
CA PRO A 272 -6.39 16.38 -21.03
C PRO A 272 -6.35 17.92 -21.11
N PRO A 273 -6.41 18.62 -19.97
CA PRO A 273 -6.33 20.06 -19.93
C PRO A 273 -4.86 20.51 -20.07
N GLN A 274 -4.31 20.50 -21.29
CA GLN A 274 -2.98 21.05 -21.57
C GLN A 274 -2.96 21.84 -22.89
N ASN A 275 -2.10 22.86 -22.98
CA ASN A 275 -1.96 23.73 -24.16
C ASN A 275 -1.62 22.96 -25.46
N THR A 276 -1.05 21.75 -25.35
CA THR A 276 -0.77 20.83 -26.46
C THR A 276 -2.05 20.36 -27.19
N TYR A 277 -3.21 20.42 -26.53
CA TYR A 277 -4.51 20.04 -27.07
C TYR A 277 -4.92 20.85 -28.30
N PHE A 278 -4.84 22.18 -28.22
CA PHE A 278 -5.32 23.05 -29.31
C PHE A 278 -4.52 22.84 -30.60
N MET A 279 -3.22 22.53 -30.48
CA MET A 279 -2.38 22.20 -31.62
C MET A 279 -2.71 20.83 -32.21
N ALA A 280 -2.97 19.82 -31.37
CA ALA A 280 -3.43 18.51 -31.83
C ALA A 280 -4.77 18.62 -32.57
N ARG A 281 -5.73 19.39 -32.04
CA ARG A 281 -7.02 19.65 -32.69
C ARG A 281 -6.86 20.34 -34.04
N LYS A 282 -5.98 21.35 -34.15
CA LYS A 282 -5.67 22.00 -35.44
C LYS A 282 -5.11 21.00 -36.46
N ARG A 283 -4.22 20.09 -36.03
CA ARG A 283 -3.67 19.03 -36.89
C ARG A 283 -4.76 18.07 -37.35
N TYR A 284 -5.60 17.57 -36.45
CA TYR A 284 -6.70 16.67 -36.82
C TYR A 284 -7.75 17.35 -37.71
N ALA A 285 -8.09 18.61 -37.45
CA ALA A 285 -9.00 19.38 -38.30
C ALA A 285 -8.46 19.55 -39.72
N GLN A 286 -7.14 19.72 -39.88
CA GLN A 286 -6.51 19.74 -41.20
C GLN A 286 -6.53 18.36 -41.86
N LEU A 287 -6.19 17.29 -41.12
CA LEU A 287 -6.24 15.92 -41.63
C LEU A 287 -7.64 15.51 -42.13
N ILE A 288 -8.70 15.97 -41.47
CA ILE A 288 -10.08 15.71 -41.90
C ILE A 288 -10.42 16.46 -43.19
N LYS A 289 -9.96 17.72 -43.32
CA LYS A 289 -10.11 18.47 -44.57
C LYS A 289 -9.42 17.76 -45.73
N ASP A 290 -8.22 17.22 -45.47
CA ASP A 290 -7.42 16.52 -46.48
C ASP A 290 -8.03 15.14 -46.83
N CYS A 291 -8.68 14.47 -45.87
CA CYS A 291 -9.30 13.15 -46.03
C CYS A 291 -10.70 13.18 -46.70
N GLY A 292 -11.37 14.33 -46.73
CA GLY A 292 -12.70 14.47 -47.35
C GLY A 292 -13.80 13.66 -46.65
N LYS A 293 -14.67 12.98 -47.41
CA LYS A 293 -15.84 12.23 -46.86
C LYS A 293 -15.49 10.90 -46.17
N LYS A 294 -14.21 10.52 -46.15
CA LYS A 294 -13.75 9.21 -45.65
C LYS A 294 -13.36 9.20 -44.17
N CYS A 295 -13.30 10.37 -43.51
CA CYS A 295 -12.91 10.49 -42.11
C CYS A 295 -14.07 10.99 -41.23
N VAL A 296 -14.19 10.41 -40.04
CA VAL A 296 -15.11 10.87 -38.99
C VAL A 296 -14.29 11.37 -37.81
N LEU A 297 -14.50 12.63 -37.41
CA LEU A 297 -13.91 13.17 -36.18
C LEU A 297 -14.74 12.76 -34.98
N ILE A 298 -14.08 12.22 -33.96
CA ILE A 298 -14.68 11.97 -32.66
C ILE A 298 -14.19 13.08 -31.72
N ASP A 299 -15.05 14.07 -31.49
CA ASP A 299 -14.73 15.25 -30.68
C ASP A 299 -15.48 15.22 -29.35
N TYR A 300 -14.73 15.05 -28.26
CA TYR A 300 -15.29 15.06 -26.90
C TYR A 300 -15.36 16.46 -26.28
N VAL A 301 -14.82 17.50 -26.92
CA VAL A 301 -14.82 18.86 -26.36
C VAL A 301 -16.20 19.35 -25.98
N PRO A 302 -17.25 19.21 -26.81
CA PRO A 302 -18.57 19.73 -26.47
C PRO A 302 -19.12 19.16 -25.16
N GLU A 303 -18.67 17.97 -24.74
CA GLU A 303 -19.15 17.32 -23.52
C GLU A 303 -18.46 17.82 -22.25
N PHE A 304 -17.24 18.35 -22.37
CA PHE A 304 -16.42 18.72 -21.23
C PHE A 304 -16.09 20.22 -21.19
N TYR A 305 -16.06 20.92 -22.31
CA TYR A 305 -15.69 22.34 -22.34
C TYR A 305 -16.89 23.25 -22.05
N GLN A 306 -16.67 24.25 -21.22
CA GLN A 306 -17.65 25.25 -20.84
C GLN A 306 -17.25 26.61 -21.42
N GLU A 307 -18.07 27.10 -22.36
CA GLU A 307 -17.81 28.33 -23.13
C GLU A 307 -17.86 29.60 -22.26
N ASP A 308 -18.72 29.60 -21.24
CA ASP A 308 -18.96 30.70 -20.29
C ASP A 308 -17.73 30.96 -19.40
N THR A 309 -17.14 29.89 -18.87
CA THR A 309 -15.99 29.94 -17.97
C THR A 309 -14.67 29.79 -18.71
N LYS A 310 -14.69 29.38 -19.98
CA LYS A 310 -13.52 28.99 -20.78
C LYS A 310 -12.69 27.89 -20.11
N THR A 311 -13.34 26.96 -19.42
CA THR A 311 -12.68 25.86 -18.69
C THR A 311 -13.24 24.49 -19.06
N PHE A 312 -12.43 23.44 -18.84
CA PHE A 312 -12.90 22.07 -18.94
C PHE A 312 -13.49 21.61 -17.60
N ARG A 313 -14.68 21.05 -17.67
CA ARG A 313 -15.39 20.42 -16.57
C ARG A 313 -14.83 19.02 -16.34
N VAL A 314 -14.05 18.89 -15.28
CA VAL A 314 -13.44 17.62 -14.86
C VAL A 314 -14.36 16.82 -13.93
N PHE A 315 -15.25 17.50 -13.20
CA PHE A 315 -16.16 16.88 -12.23
C PHE A 315 -17.63 17.11 -12.59
N ASP A 316 -18.48 16.14 -12.28
CA ASP A 316 -19.93 16.34 -12.32
C ASP A 316 -20.44 17.17 -11.13
N LYS A 317 -21.75 17.41 -11.04
CA LYS A 317 -22.34 18.24 -9.98
C LYS A 317 -22.21 17.63 -8.58
N LYS A 318 -21.94 16.32 -8.49
CA LYS A 318 -21.83 15.56 -7.23
C LYS A 318 -20.38 15.28 -6.84
N GLY A 319 -19.42 15.72 -7.65
CA GLY A 319 -17.99 15.54 -7.38
C GLY A 319 -17.40 14.26 -7.98
N PHE A 320 -18.11 13.53 -8.83
CA PHE A 320 -17.51 12.42 -9.58
C PHE A 320 -16.64 12.96 -10.70
N SER A 321 -15.38 12.53 -10.75
CA SER A 321 -14.44 12.91 -11.80
C SER A 321 -14.73 12.13 -13.07
N TYR A 322 -14.70 12.81 -14.21
CA TYR A 322 -14.72 12.19 -15.53
C TYR A 322 -13.34 11.64 -15.94
N PHE A 323 -12.28 12.04 -15.23
CA PHE A 323 -10.90 11.66 -15.53
C PHE A 323 -10.18 11.10 -14.31
N THR A 324 -9.35 10.08 -14.51
CA THR A 324 -8.45 9.54 -13.49
C THR A 324 -7.25 10.47 -13.28
N THR A 325 -6.47 10.28 -12.22
CA THR A 325 -5.25 11.07 -11.97
C THR A 325 -4.28 11.08 -13.18
N PRO A 326 -4.06 9.97 -13.90
CA PRO A 326 -3.27 9.95 -15.14
C PRO A 326 -3.94 10.58 -16.37
N SER A 327 -5.14 11.16 -16.23
CA SER A 327 -5.95 11.76 -17.32
C SER A 327 -6.56 10.78 -18.32
N HIS A 328 -6.87 9.54 -17.92
CA HIS A 328 -7.75 8.66 -18.70
C HIS A 328 -9.22 8.88 -18.32
N LEU A 329 -10.17 8.46 -19.15
CA LEU A 329 -11.59 8.53 -18.81
C LEU A 329 -11.93 7.55 -17.68
N THR A 330 -12.60 8.02 -16.64
CA THR A 330 -13.21 7.15 -15.63
C THR A 330 -14.45 6.46 -16.21
N PRO A 331 -14.99 5.43 -15.54
CA PRO A 331 -16.30 4.89 -15.88
C PRO A 331 -17.38 5.98 -16.03
N ARG A 332 -17.36 7.00 -15.16
CA ARG A 332 -18.24 8.18 -15.25
C ARG A 332 -17.98 9.03 -16.48
N GLY A 333 -16.71 9.21 -16.86
CA GLY A 333 -16.29 9.88 -18.08
C GLY A 333 -16.81 9.17 -19.33
N ILE A 334 -16.74 7.84 -19.37
CA ILE A 334 -17.27 7.08 -20.50
C ILE A 334 -18.80 7.10 -20.52
N GLU A 335 -19.42 7.09 -19.34
CA GLU A 335 -20.74 7.65 -19.01
C GLU A 335 -21.17 8.78 -19.92
N LYS A 336 -20.42 9.87 -19.75
CA LYS A 336 -20.70 11.15 -20.35
C LYS A 336 -20.64 11.10 -21.88
N ILE A 337 -19.65 10.40 -22.44
CA ILE A 337 -19.43 10.35 -23.91
C ILE A 337 -20.11 9.16 -24.61
N ARG A 338 -20.80 8.28 -23.88
CA ARG A 338 -21.43 7.06 -24.41
C ARG A 338 -22.34 7.35 -25.60
N HIS A 339 -23.08 8.46 -25.57
CA HIS A 339 -24.01 8.83 -26.63
C HIS A 339 -23.29 9.12 -27.96
N ILE A 340 -22.10 9.75 -27.94
CA ILE A 340 -21.29 10.02 -29.14
C ILE A 340 -20.97 8.73 -29.88
N TRP A 341 -20.48 7.73 -29.13
CA TRP A 341 -20.19 6.41 -29.69
C TRP A 341 -21.43 5.68 -30.17
N THR A 342 -22.54 5.80 -29.44
CA THR A 342 -23.82 5.20 -29.85
C THR A 342 -24.35 5.83 -31.15
N ASP A 343 -24.20 7.14 -31.31
CA ASP A 343 -24.57 7.87 -32.52
C ASP A 343 -23.71 7.48 -33.71
N ILE A 344 -22.39 7.35 -33.53
CA ILE A 344 -21.47 6.89 -34.57
C ILE A 344 -21.85 5.47 -34.99
N CYS A 345 -22.02 4.55 -34.04
CA CYS A 345 -22.42 3.17 -34.32
C CYS A 345 -23.79 3.07 -35.03
N ARG A 346 -24.69 4.05 -34.84
CA ARG A 346 -25.98 4.10 -35.55
C ARG A 346 -25.87 4.64 -36.99
N LYS A 347 -24.85 5.44 -37.29
CA LYS A 347 -24.63 6.08 -38.59
C LYS A 347 -23.78 5.24 -39.54
N LEU A 348 -22.97 4.36 -38.97
CA LEU A 348 -22.30 3.25 -39.65
C LEU A 348 -23.29 2.11 -39.82
#